data_AF-A0AA51JHA3-F1
#
_entry.id   AF-A0AA51JHA3-F1
#
_cell.length_a   1.000
_cell.length_b   1.000
_cell.length_c   1.000
_cell.angle_alpha   90.00
_cell.angle_beta   90.00
_cell.angle_gamma   90.00
#
_symmetry.space_group_name_H-M   'P 1'
#
loop_
_entity.id
_entity.type
_entity.pdbx_description
1 polymer ?
#
loop_
_entity_poly.entity_id
_entity_poly.type
_entity_poly.pdbx_seq_one_letter_code
_entity_poly.pdbx_strand_id
1 'polypeptide(L)'
;IKIAKLKEYNCEAEKIKSFVQRMPEDFERKYAAVVIDLERMNMDVQEFINEIQMYCQQIAPGPTLAAMLAPSHLREKCREDAAILVERNNNGVIKQTNVIELITDLTALMLQVKSLSDSDQNAYELGVLQGTMDQIKMKLEPQYQKLFQNQVELHMQRIQMG
;
A
#
# COMPACT_ATOMS: atom_id res chain seq x y z
N ILE A 1 -9.70 -20.78 -3.16
CA ILE A 1 -8.75 -21.77 -3.75
C ILE A 1 -7.30 -21.47 -3.36
N LYS A 2 -6.77 -20.26 -3.63
CA LYS A 2 -5.35 -19.91 -3.35
C LYS A 2 -4.98 -19.93 -1.85
N ILE A 3 -5.86 -19.47 -0.96
CA ILE A 3 -5.64 -19.54 0.50
C ILE A 3 -5.50 -21.00 0.99
N ALA A 4 -6.34 -21.90 0.47
CA ALA A 4 -6.26 -23.33 0.79
C ALA A 4 -4.93 -23.93 0.29
N LYS A 5 -4.49 -23.54 -0.91
CA LYS A 5 -3.22 -23.96 -1.48
C LYS A 5 -2.00 -23.43 -0.70
N LEU A 6 -2.06 -22.19 -0.20
CA LEU A 6 -1.03 -21.64 0.67
C LEU A 6 -0.97 -22.41 2.01
N LYS A 7 -2.13 -22.77 2.58
CA LYS A 7 -2.19 -23.61 3.80
C LYS A 7 -1.56 -24.99 3.57
N GLU A 8 -1.85 -25.62 2.43
CA GLU A 8 -1.24 -26.90 2.04
C GLU A 8 0.29 -26.79 1.94
N TYR A 9 0.78 -25.76 1.25
CA TYR A 9 2.21 -25.50 1.16
C TYR A 9 2.85 -25.16 2.51
N ASN A 10 2.16 -24.48 3.43
CA ASN A 10 2.67 -24.29 4.79
C ASN A 10 2.87 -25.62 5.51
N CYS A 11 1.89 -26.53 5.42
CA CYS A 11 2.02 -27.86 6.02
C CYS A 11 3.15 -28.68 5.38
N GLU A 12 3.36 -28.58 4.07
CA GLU A 12 4.46 -29.25 3.37
C GLU A 12 5.84 -28.67 3.77
N ALA A 13 5.94 -27.34 3.85
CA ALA A 13 7.14 -26.64 4.30
C ALA A 13 7.50 -26.97 5.76
N GLU A 14 6.51 -27.09 6.64
CA GLU A 14 6.70 -27.53 8.03
C GLU A 14 7.25 -28.95 8.11
N LYS A 15 6.74 -29.87 7.29
CA LYS A 15 7.27 -31.24 7.21
C LYS A 15 8.73 -31.23 6.75
N ILE A 16 9.06 -30.54 5.67
CA ILE A 16 10.45 -30.47 5.15
C ILE A 16 11.40 -29.89 6.21
N LYS A 17 10.98 -28.83 6.92
CA LYS A 17 11.73 -28.25 8.03
C LYS A 17 11.93 -29.23 9.18
N SER A 18 10.93 -30.03 9.52
CA SER A 18 11.02 -31.03 10.61
C SER A 18 12.08 -32.11 10.34
N PHE A 19 12.36 -32.40 9.06
CA PHE A 19 13.42 -33.31 8.65
C PHE A 19 14.78 -32.63 8.45
N VAL A 20 14.92 -31.33 8.78
CA VAL A 20 16.14 -30.51 8.58
C VAL A 20 16.62 -30.56 7.11
N GLN A 21 15.68 -30.74 6.18
CA GLN A 21 15.97 -30.75 4.75
C GLN A 21 15.95 -29.33 4.20
N ARG A 22 16.84 -29.06 3.24
CA ARG A 22 16.81 -27.80 2.49
C ARG A 22 15.56 -27.77 1.60
N MET A 23 14.87 -26.64 1.57
CA MET A 23 13.69 -26.45 0.72
C MET A 23 14.08 -26.60 -0.76
N PRO A 24 13.34 -27.40 -1.56
CA PRO A 24 13.57 -27.47 -3.00
C PRO A 24 13.26 -26.14 -3.69
N GLU A 25 14.11 -25.72 -4.62
CA GLU A 25 13.97 -24.44 -5.34
C GLU A 25 12.63 -24.36 -6.12
N ASP A 26 12.19 -25.47 -6.71
CA ASP A 26 10.89 -25.56 -7.38
C ASP A 26 9.70 -25.34 -6.43
N PHE A 27 9.85 -25.76 -5.17
CA PHE A 27 8.83 -25.55 -4.14
C PHE A 27 8.79 -24.07 -3.74
N GLU A 28 9.95 -23.45 -3.47
CA GLU A 28 10.05 -22.02 -3.15
C GLU A 28 9.44 -21.15 -4.24
N ARG A 29 9.71 -21.46 -5.51
CA ARG A 29 9.13 -20.75 -6.66
C ARG A 29 7.60 -20.88 -6.72
N LYS A 30 7.06 -22.08 -6.49
CA LYS A 30 5.59 -22.31 -6.46
C LYS A 30 4.93 -21.61 -5.27
N TYR A 31 5.59 -21.62 -4.11
CA TYR A 31 5.13 -20.95 -2.91
C TYR A 31 5.07 -19.42 -3.14
N ALA A 32 6.17 -18.83 -3.60
CA ALA A 32 6.27 -17.40 -3.88
C ALA A 32 5.24 -16.94 -4.90
N ALA A 33 5.01 -17.71 -5.97
CA ALA A 33 3.97 -17.39 -6.96
C ALA A 33 2.56 -17.33 -6.34
N VAL A 34 2.22 -18.25 -5.44
CA VAL A 34 0.92 -18.22 -4.74
C VAL A 34 0.80 -17.00 -3.81
N VAL A 35 1.89 -16.62 -3.14
CA VAL A 35 1.91 -15.42 -2.28
C VAL A 35 1.71 -14.15 -3.10
N ILE A 36 2.45 -13.99 -4.21
CA ILE A 36 2.32 -12.84 -5.11
C ILE A 36 0.90 -12.76 -5.69
N ASP A 37 0.33 -13.89 -6.11
CA ASP A 37 -1.05 -13.91 -6.60
C ASP A 37 -2.07 -13.52 -5.53
N LEU A 38 -1.84 -13.92 -4.27
CA LEU A 38 -2.68 -13.53 -3.13
C LEU A 38 -2.55 -12.04 -2.82
N GLU A 39 -1.34 -11.49 -2.88
CA GLU A 39 -1.07 -10.07 -2.71
C GLU A 39 -1.77 -9.24 -3.79
N ARG A 40 -1.68 -9.67 -5.05
CA ARG A 40 -2.39 -9.03 -6.16
C ARG A 40 -3.91 -9.07 -5.97
N MET A 41 -4.48 -10.22 -5.62
CA MET A 41 -5.92 -10.29 -5.33
C MET A 41 -6.33 -9.42 -4.14
N ASN A 42 -5.48 -9.29 -3.11
CA ASN A 42 -5.76 -8.37 -2.01
C ASN A 42 -5.78 -6.90 -2.50
N MET A 43 -4.88 -6.52 -3.41
CA MET A 43 -4.92 -5.18 -4.03
C MET A 43 -6.20 -4.99 -4.84
N ASP A 44 -6.58 -5.95 -5.67
CA ASP A 44 -7.80 -5.89 -6.50
C ASP A 44 -9.06 -5.79 -5.61
N VAL A 45 -9.14 -6.59 -4.53
CA VAL A 45 -10.25 -6.53 -3.57
C VAL A 45 -10.29 -5.18 -2.86
N GLN A 46 -9.13 -4.63 -2.50
CA GLN A 46 -9.04 -3.32 -1.89
C GLN A 46 -9.54 -2.22 -2.84
N GLU A 47 -9.24 -2.31 -4.13
CA GLU A 47 -9.73 -1.41 -5.16
C GLU A 47 -11.26 -1.48 -5.28
N PHE A 48 -11.83 -2.68 -5.42
CA PHE A 48 -13.28 -2.86 -5.46
C PHE A 48 -13.99 -2.38 -4.20
N ILE A 49 -13.39 -2.61 -3.03
CA ILE A 49 -13.92 -2.06 -1.77
C ILE A 49 -13.96 -0.55 -1.85
N ASN A 50 -12.88 0.11 -2.28
CA ASN A 50 -12.85 1.57 -2.41
C ASN A 50 -13.94 2.08 -3.38
N GLU A 51 -14.16 1.43 -4.51
CA GLU A 51 -15.22 1.81 -5.46
C GLU A 51 -16.63 1.65 -4.87
N ILE A 52 -16.94 0.48 -4.30
CA ILE A 52 -18.25 0.23 -3.66
C ILE A 52 -18.51 1.24 -2.55
N GLN A 53 -17.46 1.53 -1.79
CA GLN A 53 -17.47 2.52 -0.72
C GLN A 53 -17.87 3.92 -1.22
N MET A 54 -17.38 4.36 -2.39
CA MET A 54 -17.83 5.62 -3.01
C MET A 54 -19.32 5.62 -3.32
N TYR A 55 -19.87 4.53 -3.86
CA TYR A 55 -21.29 4.42 -4.15
C TYR A 55 -22.14 4.40 -2.87
N CYS A 56 -21.69 3.72 -1.82
CA CYS A 56 -22.37 3.70 -0.54
C CYS A 56 -22.54 5.11 0.05
N GLN A 57 -21.62 6.05 -0.20
CA GLN A 57 -21.77 7.45 0.23
C GLN A 57 -22.93 8.17 -0.43
N GLN A 58 -23.12 7.95 -1.72
CA GLN A 58 -24.20 8.60 -2.47
C GLN A 58 -25.57 8.12 -1.99
N ILE A 59 -25.63 6.89 -1.46
CA ILE A 59 -26.88 6.21 -1.12
C ILE A 59 -27.21 6.29 0.39
N ALA A 60 -26.21 6.29 1.29
CA ALA A 60 -26.44 6.28 2.74
C ALA A 60 -25.29 6.91 3.57
N PRO A 61 -25.31 8.22 3.83
CA PRO A 61 -24.31 8.89 4.68
C PRO A 61 -24.57 8.59 6.17
N GLY A 62 -24.10 7.44 6.66
CA GLY A 62 -24.16 7.04 8.08
C GLY A 62 -22.83 7.24 8.83
N PRO A 63 -22.84 7.46 10.17
CA PRO A 63 -21.62 7.66 10.96
C PRO A 63 -20.65 6.46 10.93
N THR A 64 -21.17 5.23 10.88
CA THR A 64 -20.37 4.00 10.78
C THR A 64 -19.68 3.89 9.42
N LEU A 65 -20.35 4.37 8.36
CA LEU A 65 -19.78 4.42 7.02
C LEU A 65 -18.66 5.48 6.97
N ALA A 66 -18.86 6.66 7.54
CA ALA A 66 -17.81 7.69 7.60
C ALA A 66 -16.50 7.20 8.25
N ALA A 67 -16.58 6.36 9.30
CA ALA A 67 -15.39 5.76 9.93
C ALA A 67 -14.73 4.67 9.07
N MET A 68 -15.52 3.83 8.37
CA MET A 68 -15.00 2.82 7.44
C MET A 68 -14.34 3.42 6.18
N LEU A 69 -14.80 4.61 5.79
CA LEU A 69 -14.37 5.29 4.58
C LEU A 69 -13.22 6.29 4.81
N ALA A 70 -12.97 6.68 6.06
CA ALA A 70 -11.92 7.64 6.39
C ALA A 70 -10.55 7.30 5.76
N PRO A 71 -10.11 6.02 5.70
CA PRO A 71 -8.82 5.68 5.10
C PRO A 71 -8.74 5.92 3.58
N SER A 72 -9.77 5.50 2.84
CA SER A 72 -9.83 5.65 1.39
C SER A 72 -9.98 7.12 1.01
N HIS A 73 -10.83 7.88 1.72
CA HIS A 73 -10.95 9.32 1.49
C HIS A 73 -9.70 10.11 1.81
N LEU A 74 -9.03 9.79 2.93
CA LEU A 74 -7.79 10.46 3.27
C LEU A 74 -6.77 10.24 2.17
N ARG A 75 -6.64 8.99 1.68
CA ARG A 75 -5.71 8.67 0.59
C ARG A 75 -6.03 9.45 -0.68
N GLU A 76 -7.28 9.43 -1.11
CA GLU A 76 -7.71 10.06 -2.36
C GLU A 76 -7.61 11.58 -2.30
N LYS A 77 -8.09 12.18 -1.22
CA LYS A 77 -7.97 13.63 -0.99
C LYS A 77 -6.51 14.08 -0.97
N CYS A 78 -5.64 13.39 -0.22
CA CYS A 78 -4.22 13.72 -0.19
C CYS A 78 -3.58 13.58 -1.58
N ARG A 79 -4.05 12.65 -2.42
CA ARG A 79 -3.55 12.46 -3.77
C ARG A 79 -4.03 13.56 -4.74
N GLU A 80 -5.29 13.97 -4.66
CA GLU A 80 -5.80 15.12 -5.42
C GLU A 80 -5.07 16.41 -5.03
N ASP A 81 -4.96 16.69 -3.73
CA ASP A 81 -4.25 17.87 -3.22
C ASP A 81 -2.78 17.86 -3.67
N ALA A 82 -2.14 16.68 -3.64
CA ALA A 82 -0.77 16.51 -4.14
C ALA A 82 -0.67 16.77 -5.64
N ALA A 83 -1.60 16.27 -6.45
CA ALA A 83 -1.61 16.49 -7.90
C ALA A 83 -1.71 17.98 -8.23
N ILE A 84 -2.61 18.70 -7.55
CA ILE A 84 -2.77 20.15 -7.70
C ILE A 84 -1.49 20.89 -7.28
N LEU A 85 -0.86 20.48 -6.17
CA LEU A 85 0.40 21.08 -5.73
C LEU A 85 1.52 20.85 -6.74
N VAL A 86 1.68 19.61 -7.23
CA VAL A 86 2.72 19.28 -8.20
C VAL A 86 2.50 20.03 -9.50
N GLU A 87 1.27 20.08 -10.02
CA GLU A 87 0.93 20.82 -11.23
C GLU A 87 1.27 22.31 -11.11
N ARG A 88 0.87 22.94 -10.00
CA ARG A 88 1.14 24.37 -9.73
C ARG A 88 2.63 24.68 -9.61
N ASN A 89 3.44 23.74 -9.12
CA ASN A 89 4.86 23.96 -8.85
C ASN A 89 5.78 23.48 -9.99
N ASN A 90 5.33 22.55 -10.83
CA ASN A 90 6.13 21.99 -11.92
C ASN A 90 6.46 23.03 -13.00
N ASN A 91 5.57 24.00 -13.26
CA ASN A 91 5.76 25.06 -14.26
C ASN A 91 6.17 24.54 -15.66
N GLY A 92 5.82 23.30 -16.00
CA GLY A 92 6.18 22.64 -17.26
C GLY A 92 7.65 22.21 -17.39
N VAL A 93 8.43 22.25 -16.31
CA VAL A 93 9.85 21.87 -16.30
C VAL A 93 10.01 20.35 -16.46
N ILE A 94 9.27 19.58 -15.68
CA ILE A 94 9.23 18.11 -15.76
C ILE A 94 8.10 17.74 -16.72
N LYS A 95 8.43 16.98 -17.76
CA LYS A 95 7.46 16.49 -18.77
C LYS A 95 7.25 14.98 -18.71
N GLN A 96 8.12 14.28 -17.99
CA GLN A 96 8.08 12.83 -17.87
C GLN A 96 6.95 12.43 -16.92
N THR A 97 5.90 11.80 -17.46
CA THR A 97 4.70 11.43 -16.70
C THR A 97 5.02 10.53 -15.51
N ASN A 98 5.90 9.54 -15.66
CA ASN A 98 6.32 8.65 -14.58
C ASN A 98 7.00 9.41 -13.42
N VAL A 99 7.77 10.46 -13.72
CA VAL A 99 8.42 11.29 -12.70
C VAL A 99 7.40 12.19 -12.01
N ILE A 100 6.47 12.77 -12.76
CA ILE A 100 5.37 13.59 -12.21
C ILE A 100 4.48 12.75 -11.29
N GLU A 101 4.15 11.51 -11.70
CA GLU A 101 3.37 10.58 -10.89
C GLU A 101 4.11 10.20 -9.61
N LEU A 102 5.40 9.89 -9.68
CA LEU A 102 6.19 9.58 -8.49
C LEU A 102 6.27 10.77 -7.52
N ILE A 103 6.50 11.99 -8.03
CA ILE A 103 6.51 13.20 -7.20
C ILE A 103 5.13 13.44 -6.57
N THR A 104 4.05 13.21 -7.32
CA THR A 104 2.68 13.29 -6.83
C THR A 104 2.43 12.29 -5.72
N ASP A 105 2.80 11.02 -5.89
CA ASP A 105 2.60 9.97 -4.89
C ASP A 105 3.44 10.24 -3.62
N LEU A 106 4.68 10.72 -3.76
CA LEU A 106 5.52 11.14 -2.62
C LEU A 106 4.95 12.37 -1.90
N THR A 107 4.41 13.33 -2.64
CA THR A 107 3.76 14.52 -2.08
C THR A 107 2.47 14.12 -1.33
N ALA A 108 1.70 13.18 -1.87
CA ALA A 108 0.52 12.64 -1.22
C ALA A 108 0.87 11.94 0.10
N LEU A 109 1.95 11.16 0.11
CA LEU A 109 2.47 10.53 1.33
C LEU A 109 2.81 11.58 2.41
N MET A 110 3.46 12.69 2.03
CA MET A 110 3.77 13.78 2.97
C MET A 110 2.51 14.47 3.52
N LEU A 111 1.48 14.65 2.69
CA LEU A 111 0.20 15.20 3.15
C LEU A 111 -0.52 14.25 4.12
N GLN A 112 -0.46 12.95 3.88
CA GLN A 112 -1.01 11.94 4.80
C GLN A 112 -0.29 12.00 6.16
N VAL A 113 1.04 12.12 6.18
CA VAL A 113 1.83 12.29 7.41
C VAL A 113 1.44 13.56 8.17
N LYS A 114 1.21 14.66 7.45
CA LYS A 114 0.72 15.90 8.06
C LYS A 114 -0.65 15.69 8.71
N SER A 115 -1.58 15.06 8.01
CA SER A 115 -2.93 14.79 8.55
C SER A 115 -2.89 13.95 9.84
N LEU A 116 -1.96 12.98 9.93
CA LEU A 116 -1.74 12.19 11.14
C LEU A 116 -1.16 12.98 12.31
N SER A 117 -0.41 14.03 12.02
CA SER A 117 0.17 14.89 13.05
C SER A 117 -0.85 15.87 13.63
N ASP A 118 -1.89 16.18 12.85
CA ASP A 118 -2.96 17.11 13.21
C ASP A 118 -4.16 16.40 13.91
N SER A 119 -4.25 15.06 13.84
CA SER A 119 -5.32 14.24 14.42
C SER A 119 -4.88 13.48 15.68
N ASP A 120 -5.81 13.22 16.61
CA ASP A 120 -5.60 12.24 17.69
C ASP A 120 -5.50 10.84 17.05
N GLN A 121 -4.26 10.38 16.88
CA GLN A 121 -3.82 9.15 16.22
C GLN A 121 -4.88 8.04 16.13
N ASN A 122 -5.49 7.90 14.95
CA ASN A 122 -6.44 6.82 14.69
C ASN A 122 -5.72 5.66 13.97
N ALA A 123 -5.84 4.43 14.47
CA ALA A 123 -5.12 3.27 13.94
C ALA A 123 -5.37 2.99 12.45
N TYR A 124 -6.53 3.42 11.93
CA TYR A 124 -6.91 3.30 10.52
C TYR A 124 -6.08 4.19 9.59
N GLU A 125 -5.60 5.30 10.12
CA GLU A 125 -4.89 6.38 9.44
C GLU A 125 -3.43 5.95 9.19
N LEU A 126 -2.88 5.11 10.07
CA LEU A 126 -1.60 4.41 9.88
C LEU A 126 -1.64 3.40 8.71
N GLY A 127 -2.77 2.69 8.56
CA GLY A 127 -2.97 1.75 7.45
C GLY A 127 -2.98 2.45 6.08
N VAL A 128 -3.38 3.72 6.04
CA VAL A 128 -3.32 4.53 4.82
C VAL A 128 -1.88 4.73 4.36
N LEU A 129 -1.01 5.16 5.27
CA LEU A 129 0.41 5.38 4.98
C LEU A 129 1.09 4.11 4.48
N GLN A 130 0.87 2.99 5.16
CA GLN A 130 1.52 1.72 4.78
C GLN A 130 1.11 1.33 3.35
N GLY A 131 -0.19 1.37 3.05
CA GLY A 131 -0.67 1.07 1.70
C GLY A 131 -0.11 2.03 0.64
N THR A 132 0.02 3.33 0.94
CA THR A 132 0.63 4.30 0.01
C THR A 132 2.12 4.01 -0.22
N MET A 133 2.88 3.66 0.82
CA MET A 133 4.29 3.28 0.69
C MET A 133 4.48 2.02 -0.15
N ASP A 134 3.66 1.00 0.07
CA ASP A 134 3.70 -0.25 -0.69
C ASP A 134 3.41 0.02 -2.19
N GLN A 135 2.40 0.86 -2.48
CA GLN A 135 2.09 1.27 -3.85
C GLN A 135 3.23 2.01 -4.53
N ILE A 136 3.88 2.97 -3.85
CA ILE A 136 5.04 3.68 -4.40
C ILE A 136 6.17 2.70 -4.71
N LYS A 137 6.48 1.81 -3.76
CA LYS A 137 7.54 0.81 -3.92
C LYS A 137 7.31 -0.14 -5.08
N MET A 138 6.07 -0.57 -5.31
CA MET A 138 5.71 -1.43 -6.44
C MET A 138 5.90 -0.74 -7.80
N LYS A 139 5.77 0.59 -7.87
CA LYS A 139 6.01 1.37 -9.09
C LYS A 139 7.50 1.61 -9.37
N LEU A 140 8.35 1.45 -8.36
CA LEU A 140 9.80 1.66 -8.49
C LEU A 140 10.49 0.42 -9.07
N GLU A 141 11.50 0.66 -9.90
CA GLU A 141 12.38 -0.41 -10.37
C GLU A 141 13.08 -1.10 -9.19
N PRO A 142 13.39 -2.41 -9.28
CA PRO A 142 13.97 -3.18 -8.18
C PRO A 142 15.22 -2.55 -7.55
N GLN A 143 16.05 -1.88 -8.35
CA GLN A 143 17.25 -1.19 -7.88
C GLN A 143 16.97 0.00 -6.94
N TYR A 144 15.80 0.64 -7.07
CA TYR A 144 15.37 1.77 -6.24
C TYR A 144 14.51 1.36 -5.05
N GLN A 145 13.93 0.15 -5.04
CA GLN A 145 13.12 -0.33 -3.93
C GLN A 145 13.89 -0.39 -2.61
N LYS A 146 15.16 -0.82 -2.65
CA LYS A 146 16.02 -0.86 -1.45
C LYS A 146 16.39 0.55 -0.96
N LEU A 147 16.56 1.49 -1.88
CA LEU A 147 16.78 2.90 -1.53
C LEU A 147 15.54 3.48 -0.86
N PHE A 148 14.36 3.25 -1.43
CA PHE A 148 13.07 3.69 -0.87
C PHE A 148 12.81 3.10 0.52
N GLN A 149 13.07 1.81 0.71
CA GLN A 149 12.96 1.16 2.02
C GLN A 149 13.83 1.85 3.08
N ASN A 150 15.11 2.12 2.75
CA ASN A 150 16.04 2.69 3.71
C ASN A 150 15.78 4.18 3.99
N GLN A 151 15.32 4.93 2.98
CA GLN A 151 15.19 6.39 3.05
C GLN A 151 13.76 6.87 3.35
N VAL A 152 12.75 6.01 3.22
CA VAL A 152 11.35 6.39 3.42
C VAL A 152 10.67 5.45 4.41
N GLU A 153 10.60 4.15 4.13
CA GLU A 153 9.87 3.20 4.99
C GLU A 153 10.41 3.18 6.42
N LEU A 154 11.74 3.13 6.59
CA LEU A 154 12.37 3.08 7.90
C LEU A 154 12.12 4.36 8.72
N HIS A 155 12.08 5.52 8.07
CA HIS A 155 11.76 6.78 8.75
C HIS A 155 10.28 6.86 9.12
N MET A 156 9.40 6.40 8.24
CA MET A 156 7.97 6.31 8.54
C MET A 156 7.69 5.38 9.71
N GLN A 157 8.30 4.19 9.76
CA GLN A 157 8.15 3.27 10.89
C GLN A 157 8.56 3.90 12.24
N ARG A 158 9.57 4.77 12.24
CA ARG A 158 9.96 5.51 13.45
C ARG A 158 8.90 6.52 13.87
N ILE A 159 8.36 7.30 12.91
CA ILE A 159 7.27 8.24 13.18
C ILE A 159 6.03 7.52 13.73
N GLN A 160 5.75 6.30 13.25
CA GLN A 160 4.64 5.49 13.75
C GLN A 160 4.87 4.95 15.17
N MET A 161 6.14 4.76 15.59
CA MET A 161 6.50 4.25 16.91
C MET A 161 6.69 5.35 17.97
N GLY A 162 6.76 6.62 17.56
CA GLY A 162 7.03 7.77 18.43
C GLY A 162 8.51 8.13 18.50
#